data_AF-A0A2N0NPF9-F1
#
_entry.id   AF-A0A2N0NPF9-F1
#
_cell.length_a   1.000
_cell.length_b   1.000
_cell.length_c   1.000
_cell.angle_alpha   90.00
_cell.angle_beta   90.00
_cell.angle_gamma   90.00
#
_symmetry.space_group_name_H-M   'P 1'
#
loop_
_entity.id
_entity.type
_entity.pdbx_description
1 polymer ?
#
loop_
_entity_poly.entity_id
_entity_poly.type
_entity_poly.pdbx_seq_one_letter_code
_entity_poly.pdbx_strand_id
1 'polypeptide(L)'
;MRWRYPTSIWFSPLADAWIRVYGILNCLNCLKDNDDLMFTSDSKQDILYALIKTFKKVSDSSIVKNGVKRKAKKIFDSIEDTFERREIGEFFEQLDHEFDIRKTDREVHKNVHIAKVLIAEKATTRLGETLDIQEQRSNKKRKIEENAEV
;
A
#
# COMPACT_ATOMS: atom_id res chain seq x y z
N MET A 1 -4.77 -13.47 4.37
CA MET A 1 -5.43 -12.17 4.62
C MET A 1 -6.75 -12.16 3.85
N ARG A 2 -7.88 -11.90 4.52
CA ARG A 2 -9.24 -11.96 3.92
C ARG A 2 -9.83 -10.56 4.00
N TRP A 3 -9.88 -9.85 2.87
CA TRP A 3 -10.23 -8.44 2.84
C TRP A 3 -11.71 -8.24 2.45
N ARG A 4 -12.40 -7.38 3.21
CA ARG A 4 -13.79 -6.99 2.99
C ARG A 4 -13.82 -5.81 2.02
N TYR A 5 -14.47 -5.96 0.88
CA TYR A 5 -14.80 -4.85 0.00
C TYR A 5 -15.75 -3.87 0.70
N PRO A 6 -15.55 -2.55 0.59
CA PRO A 6 -16.61 -1.60 0.84
C PRO A 6 -17.60 -1.74 -0.34
N THR A 7 -18.63 -2.55 -0.13
CA THR A 7 -19.74 -2.77 -1.08
C THR A 7 -20.52 -1.49 -1.44
N SER A 8 -20.18 -0.35 -0.83
CA SER A 8 -20.86 0.92 -0.93
C SER A 8 -20.35 1.84 -2.05
N ILE A 9 -19.11 1.70 -2.53
CA ILE A 9 -18.56 2.67 -3.50
C ILE A 9 -19.18 2.48 -4.91
N TRP A 10 -19.59 1.26 -5.22
CA TRP A 10 -20.25 0.92 -6.49
C TRP A 10 -21.73 1.37 -6.58
N PHE A 11 -22.27 1.94 -5.51
CA PHE A 11 -23.62 2.53 -5.45
C PHE A 11 -23.63 4.05 -5.40
N SER A 12 -22.46 4.69 -5.53
CA SER A 12 -22.36 6.15 -5.61
C SER A 12 -22.90 6.65 -6.96
N PRO A 13 -23.49 7.88 -7.03
CA PRO A 13 -23.77 8.57 -8.29
C PRO A 13 -22.57 8.63 -9.26
N LEU A 14 -21.36 8.43 -8.74
CA LEU A 14 -20.13 8.26 -9.50
C LEU A 14 -20.16 7.03 -10.40
N ALA A 15 -20.59 5.85 -9.94
CA ALA A 15 -20.67 4.64 -10.81
C ALA A 15 -21.56 4.87 -12.05
N ASP A 16 -22.61 5.68 -11.88
CA ASP A 16 -23.55 6.11 -12.92
C ASP A 16 -22.92 7.08 -13.94
N ALA A 17 -21.89 7.85 -13.54
CA ALA A 17 -21.05 8.68 -14.41
C ALA A 17 -19.92 7.87 -15.07
N TRP A 18 -19.34 6.89 -14.35
CA TRP A 18 -18.26 6.03 -14.80
C TRP A 18 -18.68 5.17 -15.99
N ILE A 19 -19.83 4.51 -15.87
CA ILE A 19 -20.39 3.70 -16.96
C ILE A 19 -20.83 4.60 -18.11
N ARG A 20 -21.30 5.82 -17.84
CA ARG A 20 -21.78 6.76 -18.88
C ARG A 20 -20.69 7.22 -19.84
N VAL A 21 -19.44 7.34 -19.40
CA VAL A 21 -18.39 7.98 -20.21
C VAL A 21 -17.25 7.03 -20.62
N TYR A 22 -16.94 5.97 -19.86
CA TYR A 22 -15.60 5.36 -19.96
C TYR A 22 -15.58 3.83 -20.17
N GLY A 23 -14.61 3.35 -20.95
CA GLY A 23 -14.29 1.93 -21.12
C GLY A 23 -13.51 1.35 -19.93
N ILE A 24 -13.21 0.04 -19.94
CA ILE A 24 -12.54 -0.68 -18.84
C ILE A 24 -11.23 -0.02 -18.42
N LEU A 25 -10.34 0.32 -19.36
CA LEU A 25 -9.04 0.94 -19.06
C LEU A 25 -9.19 2.25 -18.27
N ASN A 26 -10.16 3.08 -18.65
CA ASN A 26 -10.42 4.33 -17.93
C ASN A 26 -11.02 4.09 -16.55
N CYS A 27 -11.84 3.04 -16.36
CA CYS A 27 -12.27 2.65 -15.03
C CYS A 27 -11.07 2.22 -14.17
N LEU A 28 -10.13 1.47 -14.74
CA LEU A 28 -8.91 1.03 -14.06
C LEU A 28 -8.00 2.21 -13.69
N ASN A 29 -7.78 3.16 -14.62
CA ASN A 29 -7.03 4.39 -14.33
C ASN A 29 -7.70 5.22 -13.23
N CYS A 30 -9.03 5.40 -13.27
CA CYS A 30 -9.73 6.11 -12.20
C CYS A 30 -9.64 5.42 -10.84
N LEU A 31 -9.53 4.09 -10.79
CA LEU A 31 -9.27 3.37 -9.52
C LEU A 31 -7.83 3.55 -9.06
N LYS A 32 -6.87 3.55 -10.00
CA LYS A 32 -5.45 3.80 -9.70
C LYS A 32 -5.23 5.20 -9.12
N ASP A 33 -5.84 6.21 -9.72
CA ASP A 33 -5.60 7.63 -9.41
C ASP A 33 -6.38 8.13 -8.19
N ASN A 34 -7.26 7.31 -7.62
CA ASN A 34 -8.14 7.70 -6.54
C ASN A 34 -7.66 7.10 -5.22
N ASP A 35 -7.08 7.93 -4.36
CA ASP A 35 -6.47 7.53 -3.09
C ASP A 35 -7.44 6.81 -2.14
N ASP A 36 -8.75 7.11 -2.24
CA ASP A 36 -9.80 6.46 -1.45
C ASP A 36 -10.22 5.09 -2.01
N LEU A 37 -9.80 4.77 -3.24
CA LEU A 37 -10.25 3.64 -4.06
C LEU A 37 -9.06 2.78 -4.51
N MET A 38 -8.10 2.55 -3.60
CA MET A 38 -6.93 1.72 -3.92
C MET A 38 -7.29 0.28 -4.30
N PHE A 39 -6.54 -0.25 -5.28
CA PHE A 39 -6.48 -1.68 -5.54
C PHE A 39 -6.01 -2.41 -4.28
N THR A 40 -6.85 -3.30 -3.76
CA THR A 40 -6.60 -4.08 -2.54
C THR A 40 -5.99 -5.45 -2.83
N SER A 41 -5.84 -5.79 -4.11
CA SER A 41 -5.17 -6.98 -4.64
C SER A 41 -4.39 -6.54 -5.88
N ASP A 42 -3.18 -7.07 -6.05
CA ASP A 42 -2.34 -7.00 -7.25
C ASP A 42 -2.71 -8.08 -8.28
N SER A 43 -3.50 -9.08 -7.88
CA SER A 43 -3.97 -10.13 -8.78
C SER A 43 -4.92 -9.57 -9.85
N LYS A 44 -4.45 -9.56 -11.10
CA LYS A 44 -5.27 -9.28 -12.29
C LYS A 44 -6.58 -10.07 -12.31
N GLN A 45 -6.55 -11.34 -11.84
CA GLN A 45 -7.73 -12.20 -11.79
C GLN A 45 -8.75 -11.78 -10.73
N ASP A 46 -8.28 -11.33 -9.56
CA ASP A 46 -9.18 -10.83 -8.51
C ASP A 46 -9.87 -9.53 -8.95
N ILE A 47 -9.13 -8.66 -9.64
CA ILE A 47 -9.64 -7.40 -10.18
C ILE A 47 -10.68 -7.68 -11.28
N LEU A 48 -10.37 -8.60 -12.20
CA LEU A 48 -11.31 -9.06 -13.22
C LEU A 48 -12.60 -9.60 -12.57
N TYR A 49 -12.48 -10.50 -11.60
CA TYR A 49 -13.62 -11.08 -10.91
C TYR A 49 -14.48 -10.02 -10.20
N ALA A 50 -13.84 -9.04 -9.55
CA ALA A 50 -14.54 -7.93 -8.89
C ALA A 50 -15.32 -7.07 -9.88
N LEU A 51 -14.74 -6.77 -11.05
CA LEU A 51 -15.41 -6.01 -12.10
C LEU A 51 -16.56 -6.81 -12.72
N ILE A 52 -16.36 -8.09 -13.06
CA ILE A 52 -17.41 -9.01 -13.55
C ILE A 52 -18.61 -8.97 -12.60
N LYS A 53 -18.36 -9.18 -11.30
CA LYS A 53 -19.40 -9.19 -10.27
C LYS A 53 -20.16 -7.85 -10.19
N THR A 54 -19.43 -6.74 -10.33
CA THR A 54 -19.98 -5.39 -10.26
C THR A 54 -20.84 -5.08 -11.47
N PHE A 55 -20.32 -5.26 -12.68
CA PHE A 55 -21.06 -4.96 -13.91
C PHE A 55 -22.29 -5.85 -14.06
N LYS A 56 -22.23 -7.12 -13.65
CA LYS A 56 -23.40 -8.00 -13.55
C LYS A 56 -24.45 -7.46 -12.59
N LYS A 57 -24.03 -7.02 -11.40
CA LYS A 57 -24.96 -6.44 -10.42
C LYS A 57 -25.62 -5.16 -10.94
N VAL A 58 -24.89 -4.32 -11.69
CA VAL A 58 -25.43 -3.10 -12.29
C VAL A 58 -26.38 -3.42 -13.45
N SER A 59 -26.05 -4.39 -14.29
CA SER A 59 -26.93 -4.81 -15.40
C SER A 59 -28.25 -5.38 -14.89
N ASP A 60 -28.23 -6.08 -13.76
CA ASP A 60 -29.39 -6.76 -13.18
C ASP A 60 -30.17 -5.87 -12.19
N SER A 61 -29.62 -4.70 -11.82
CA SER A 61 -30.22 -3.80 -10.84
C SER A 61 -31.56 -3.25 -11.31
N SER A 62 -32.59 -3.27 -10.47
CA SER A 62 -33.91 -2.68 -10.77
C SER A 62 -33.93 -1.16 -10.69
N ILE A 63 -33.00 -0.55 -9.95
CA ILE A 63 -32.98 0.89 -9.61
C ILE A 63 -32.19 1.71 -10.64
N VAL A 64 -31.25 1.08 -11.35
CA VAL A 64 -30.37 1.74 -12.33
C VAL A 64 -31.15 2.08 -13.61
N LYS A 65 -30.85 3.21 -14.26
CA LYS A 65 -31.50 3.62 -15.51
C LYS A 65 -31.18 2.65 -16.65
N ASN A 66 -32.16 2.35 -17.51
CA ASN A 66 -32.01 1.37 -18.60
C ASN A 66 -30.80 1.63 -19.54
N GLY A 67 -30.46 2.89 -19.82
CA GLY A 67 -29.29 3.23 -20.63
C GLY A 67 -27.97 2.79 -19.98
N VAL A 68 -27.86 2.95 -18.66
CA VAL A 68 -26.70 2.51 -17.88
C VAL A 68 -26.65 0.99 -17.82
N LYS A 69 -27.79 0.31 -17.60
CA LYS A 69 -27.85 -1.17 -17.62
C LYS A 69 -27.36 -1.75 -18.94
N ARG A 70 -27.83 -1.21 -20.08
CA ARG A 70 -27.44 -1.69 -21.41
C ARG A 70 -25.94 -1.53 -21.65
N LYS A 71 -25.35 -0.44 -21.19
CA LYS A 71 -23.91 -0.19 -21.32
C LYS A 71 -23.09 -1.07 -20.36
N ALA A 72 -23.54 -1.23 -19.12
CA ALA A 72 -22.95 -2.15 -18.15
C ALA A 72 -22.95 -3.59 -18.68
N LYS A 73 -24.07 -4.03 -19.26
CA LYS A 73 -24.19 -5.34 -19.91
C LYS A 73 -23.22 -5.49 -21.08
N LYS A 74 -23.12 -4.49 -21.96
CA LYS A 74 -22.16 -4.53 -23.07
C LYS A 74 -20.72 -4.67 -22.58
N ILE A 75 -20.35 -3.98 -21.50
CA ILE A 75 -19.02 -4.09 -20.89
C ILE A 75 -18.83 -5.47 -20.29
N PHE A 76 -19.81 -5.97 -19.53
CA PHE A 76 -19.81 -7.30 -18.94
C PHE A 76 -19.63 -8.41 -19.99
N ASP A 77 -20.38 -8.34 -21.09
CA ASP A 77 -20.35 -9.34 -22.16
C ASP A 77 -18.98 -9.37 -22.88
N SER A 78 -18.22 -8.27 -22.88
CA SER A 78 -16.90 -8.17 -23.53
C SER A 78 -15.73 -8.06 -22.54
N ILE A 79 -15.95 -8.31 -21.25
CA ILE A 79 -14.98 -7.96 -20.22
C ILE A 79 -13.74 -8.86 -20.26
N GLU A 80 -13.92 -10.15 -20.51
CA GLU A 80 -12.83 -11.11 -20.64
C GLU A 80 -11.94 -10.76 -21.82
N ASP A 81 -12.52 -10.61 -23.02
CA ASP A 81 -11.82 -10.14 -24.23
C ASP A 81 -11.09 -8.81 -24.01
N THR A 82 -11.68 -7.89 -23.24
CA THR A 82 -11.06 -6.60 -22.95
C THR A 82 -9.84 -6.77 -22.05
N PHE A 83 -9.88 -7.69 -21.08
CA PHE A 83 -8.75 -7.99 -20.18
C PHE A 83 -7.59 -8.72 -20.87
N GLU A 84 -7.83 -9.32 -22.02
CA GLU A 84 -6.79 -9.90 -22.89
C GLU A 84 -6.12 -8.86 -23.79
N ARG A 85 -6.68 -7.64 -23.91
CA ARG A 85 -6.07 -6.59 -24.72
C ARG A 85 -4.73 -6.17 -24.15
N ARG A 86 -3.80 -5.89 -25.06
CA ARG A 86 -2.45 -5.40 -24.76
C ARG A 86 -2.46 -4.19 -23.83
N GLU A 87 -3.32 -3.20 -24.06
CA GLU A 87 -3.43 -1.99 -23.24
C GLU A 87 -3.76 -2.28 -21.76
N ILE A 88 -4.54 -3.33 -21.49
CA ILE A 88 -4.86 -3.77 -20.13
C ILE A 88 -3.68 -4.55 -19.53
N GLY A 89 -2.99 -5.36 -20.34
CA GLY A 89 -1.74 -6.01 -19.93
C GLY A 89 -0.69 -5.00 -19.47
N GLU A 90 -0.41 -3.98 -20.29
CA GLU A 90 0.55 -2.90 -19.99
C GLU A 90 0.15 -2.12 -18.72
N PHE A 91 -1.15 -1.90 -18.48
CA PHE A 91 -1.63 -1.28 -17.25
C PHE A 91 -1.29 -2.12 -15.99
N PHE A 92 -1.48 -3.43 -16.04
CA PHE A 92 -1.16 -4.31 -14.91
C PHE A 92 0.35 -4.43 -14.69
N GLU A 93 1.16 -4.51 -15.74
CA GLU A 93 2.62 -4.50 -15.62
C GLU A 93 3.13 -3.22 -14.95
N GLN A 94 2.55 -2.07 -15.29
CA GLN A 94 2.88 -0.79 -14.64
C GLN A 94 2.45 -0.77 -13.17
N LEU A 95 1.26 -1.30 -12.85
CA LEU A 95 0.81 -1.43 -11.47
C LEU A 95 1.75 -2.32 -10.65
N ASP A 96 2.12 -3.49 -11.17
CA ASP A 96 2.99 -4.45 -10.49
C ASP A 96 4.36 -3.82 -10.20
N HIS A 97 4.95 -3.14 -11.19
CA HIS A 97 6.20 -2.41 -11.02
C HIS A 97 6.09 -1.31 -9.95
N GLU A 98 4.98 -0.58 -9.90
CA GLU A 98 4.75 0.45 -8.88
C GLU A 98 4.61 -0.17 -7.47
N PHE A 99 3.96 -1.33 -7.35
CA PHE A 99 3.88 -2.07 -6.09
C PHE A 99 5.25 -2.60 -5.62
N ASP A 100 6.07 -3.10 -6.53
CA ASP A 100 7.43 -3.57 -6.22
C ASP A 100 8.34 -2.45 -5.73
N ILE A 101 8.24 -1.25 -6.33
CA ILE A 101 8.94 -0.06 -5.83
C ILE A 101 8.49 0.25 -4.40
N ARG A 102 7.18 0.32 -4.15
CA ARG A 102 6.64 0.62 -2.81
C ARG A 102 7.06 -0.43 -1.76
N LYS A 103 7.19 -1.70 -2.15
CA LYS A 103 7.65 -2.77 -1.27
C LYS A 103 9.13 -2.59 -0.93
N THR A 104 9.95 -2.28 -1.93
CA THR A 104 11.38 -2.00 -1.78
C THR A 104 11.61 -0.80 -0.86
N ASP A 105 10.88 0.30 -1.06
CA ASP A 105 10.96 1.50 -0.20
C ASP A 105 10.64 1.19 1.27
N ARG A 106 9.59 0.39 1.52
CA ARG A 106 9.23 -0.03 2.88
C ARG A 106 10.32 -0.88 3.53
N GLU A 107 10.97 -1.75 2.76
CA GLU A 107 12.06 -2.58 3.25
C GLU A 107 13.31 -1.74 3.56
N VAL A 108 13.68 -0.83 2.67
CA VAL A 108 14.76 0.14 2.90
C VAL A 108 14.50 0.95 4.16
N HIS A 109 13.28 1.46 4.35
CA HIS A 109 12.94 2.25 5.53
C HIS A 109 13.07 1.46 6.84
N LYS A 110 12.64 0.18 6.85
CA LYS A 110 12.84 -0.72 8.00
C LYS A 110 14.32 -0.96 8.28
N ASN A 111 15.12 -1.21 7.25
CA ASN A 111 16.55 -1.46 7.39
C ASN A 111 17.29 -0.21 7.93
N VAL A 112 16.91 0.99 7.47
CA VAL A 112 17.42 2.25 8.00
C VAL A 112 17.03 2.42 9.47
N HIS A 113 15.80 2.09 9.85
CA HIS A 113 15.36 2.16 11.24
C HIS A 113 16.18 1.21 12.13
N ILE A 114 16.37 -0.04 11.71
CA ILE A 114 17.21 -1.03 12.43
C ILE A 114 18.64 -0.52 12.56
N ALA A 115 19.23 0.01 11.49
CA ALA A 115 20.59 0.56 11.54
C ALA A 115 20.72 1.72 12.52
N LYS A 116 19.74 2.63 12.56
CA LYS A 116 19.71 3.74 13.54
C LYS A 116 19.66 3.23 14.98
N VAL A 117 18.84 2.20 15.25
CA VAL A 117 18.74 1.59 16.58
C VAL A 117 20.08 0.97 16.98
N LEU A 118 20.71 0.17 16.10
CA LEU A 118 22.00 -0.46 16.38
C LEU A 118 23.12 0.55 16.63
N ILE A 119 23.13 1.66 15.89
CA ILE A 119 24.09 2.75 16.10
C ILE A 119 23.87 3.40 17.47
N ALA A 120 22.61 3.66 17.84
CA ALA A 120 22.27 4.24 19.14
C ALA A 120 22.63 3.30 20.30
N GLU A 121 22.33 2.00 20.19
CA GLU A 121 22.74 0.98 21.17
C GLU A 121 24.27 0.97 21.32
N LYS A 122 25.00 0.92 20.21
CA LYS A 122 26.47 0.90 20.26
C LYS A 122 27.05 2.19 20.87
N ALA A 123 26.44 3.34 20.60
CA ALA A 123 26.86 4.62 21.19
C ALA A 123 26.57 4.68 22.69
N THR A 124 25.40 4.20 23.13
CA THR A 124 25.02 4.18 24.55
C THR A 124 25.89 3.21 25.35
N THR A 125 26.19 2.01 24.83
CA THR A 125 27.14 1.08 25.47
C THR A 125 28.51 1.71 25.63
N ARG A 126 29.04 2.34 24.56
CA ARG A 126 30.34 3.03 24.63
C ARG A 126 30.35 4.17 25.65
N LEU A 127 29.26 4.95 25.73
CA LEU A 127 29.14 6.01 26.74
C LEU A 127 29.15 5.43 28.15
N GLY A 128 28.38 4.36 28.41
CA GLY A 128 28.38 3.65 29.68
C GLY A 128 29.79 3.19 30.10
N GLU A 129 30.50 2.50 29.20
CA GLU A 129 31.88 2.07 29.44
C GLU A 129 32.81 3.25 29.77
N THR A 130 32.68 4.38 29.06
CA THR A 130 33.51 5.56 29.35
C THR A 130 33.19 6.21 30.70
N LEU A 131 31.91 6.23 31.09
CA LEU A 131 31.48 6.76 32.39
C LEU A 131 32.00 5.88 33.53
N ASP A 132 31.91 4.56 33.40
CA ASP A 132 32.45 3.61 34.38
C ASP A 132 33.97 3.78 34.55
N ILE A 133 34.70 3.94 33.44
CA ILE A 133 36.16 4.20 33.48
C ILE A 133 36.46 5.55 34.15
N GLN A 134 35.68 6.59 33.88
CA GLN A 134 35.85 7.90 34.51
C GLN A 134 35.56 7.84 36.03
N GLU A 135 34.52 7.13 36.43
CA GLU A 135 34.16 6.94 37.83
C GLU A 135 35.26 6.16 38.58
N GLN A 136 35.75 5.06 38.02
CA GLN A 136 36.86 4.29 38.60
C GLN A 136 38.13 5.15 38.76
N ARG A 137 38.45 6.00 37.77
CA ARG A 137 39.59 6.92 37.86
C ARG A 137 39.39 7.99 38.94
N SER A 138 38.19 8.55 39.04
CA SER A 138 37.84 9.54 40.08
C SER A 138 37.94 8.94 41.49
N ASN A 139 37.39 7.73 41.69
CA ASN A 139 37.44 7.02 42.97
C ASN A 139 38.89 6.66 43.36
N LYS A 140 39.72 6.27 42.38
CA LYS A 140 41.14 6.02 42.62
C LYS A 140 41.91 7.27 43.02
N LYS A 141 41.64 8.43 42.39
CA LYS A 141 42.25 9.71 42.77
C LYS A 141 41.89 10.12 44.20
N ARG A 142 40.60 10.07 44.56
CA ARG A 142 40.13 10.39 45.91
C ARG A 142 40.82 9.56 47.00
N LYS A 143 40.98 8.24 46.78
CA LYS A 143 41.71 7.36 47.72
C LYS A 143 43.20 7.67 47.85
N ILE A 144 43.83 8.24 46.83
CA ILE A 144 45.24 8.62 46.87
C ILE A 144 45.41 9.94 47.65
N GLU A 145 44.52 10.91 47.44
CA GLU A 145 44.51 12.19 48.17
C GLU A 145 44.23 11.98 49.67
N GLU A 146 43.26 11.13 50.02
CA GLU A 146 42.92 10.81 51.42
C GLU A 146 44.06 10.11 52.17
N ASN A 147 44.86 9.29 51.48
CA ASN A 147 46.04 8.63 52.06
C ASN A 147 47.29 9.53 52.13
N ALA A 148 47.29 10.68 51.45
CA ALA A 148 48.41 11.62 51.46
C ALA A 148 48.27 12.70 52.56
N GLU A 149 47.09 12.80 53.19
CA GLU A 149 46.80 13.73 54.29
C GLU A 149 46.92 13.08 55.69
N VAL A 150 47.40 11.82 55.77
CA VAL A 150 47.70 11.07 57.02
C VAL A 150 49.20 10.95 57.20
#